data_AF-A0A3G8CC65-F1
#
_entry.id   AF-A0A3G8CC65-F1
#
_cell.length_a   1.000
_cell.length_b   1.000
_cell.length_c   1.000
_cell.angle_alpha   90.00
_cell.angle_beta   90.00
_cell.angle_gamma   90.00
#
_symmetry.space_group_name_H-M   'P 1'
#
loop_
_entity.id
_entity.type
_entity.pdbx_description
1 polymer ?
#
loop_
_entity_poly.entity_id
_entity_poly.type
_entity_poly.pdbx_seq_one_letter_code
_entity_poly.pdbx_strand_id
1 'polypeptide(L)'
;MQLSTQFKSHQMQFSVLNEATTREVRKLPPFTGEDYYGNPIVRIEMQGCGRGYIPNSADLNEPILDENMDAAIAKFDRETKRLYTVFPVSNHQC
;
A
#
# COMPACT_ATOMS: atom_id res chain seq x y z
N MET A 1 -7.45 11.87 1.59
CA MET A 1 -6.09 12.22 1.10
C MET A 1 -5.83 11.40 -0.16
N GLN A 2 -5.64 12.06 -1.30
CA GLN A 2 -5.36 11.38 -2.56
C GLN A 2 -3.85 11.12 -2.62
N LEU A 3 -3.45 9.86 -2.53
CA LEU A 3 -2.05 9.46 -2.67
C LEU A 3 -1.70 9.43 -4.18
N SER A 4 -0.61 10.10 -4.55
CA SER A 4 -0.07 10.07 -5.91
C SER A 4 1.18 9.21 -5.90
N THR A 5 0.98 7.88 -5.94
CA THR A 5 2.06 6.90 -5.87
C THR A 5 1.91 5.86 -6.97
N GLN A 6 3.04 5.31 -7.40
CA GLN A 6 3.10 4.28 -8.43
C GLN A 6 4.20 3.27 -8.11
N PHE A 7 3.94 2.00 -8.45
CA PHE A 7 4.99 0.98 -8.43
C PHE A 7 6.07 1.31 -9.45
N LYS A 8 7.33 0.98 -9.14
CA LYS A 8 8.43 1.16 -10.11
C LYS A 8 8.37 0.16 -11.27
N SER A 9 7.66 -0.95 -11.08
CA SER A 9 7.47 -1.95 -12.14
C SER A 9 6.15 -2.72 -11.96
N HIS A 10 5.63 -3.25 -13.07
CA HIS A 10 4.51 -4.19 -13.04
C HIS A 10 4.84 -5.48 -12.29
N GLN A 11 6.10 -5.91 -12.30
CA GLN A 11 6.53 -7.09 -11.56
C GLN A 11 6.34 -6.89 -10.04
N MET A 12 6.74 -5.74 -9.51
CA MET A 12 6.54 -5.40 -8.09
C MET A 12 5.05 -5.35 -7.75
N GLN A 13 4.24 -4.71 -8.59
CA GLN A 13 2.79 -4.70 -8.42
C GLN A 13 2.21 -6.12 -8.40
N PHE A 14 2.64 -6.98 -9.30
CA PHE A 14 2.20 -8.38 -9.37
C PHE A 14 2.62 -9.17 -8.11
N SER A 15 3.83 -8.97 -7.61
CA SER A 15 4.28 -9.59 -6.36
C SER A 15 3.40 -9.19 -5.17
N VAL A 16 2.99 -7.92 -5.09
CA VAL A 16 2.07 -7.42 -4.05
C VAL A 16 0.68 -8.05 -4.19
N LEU A 17 0.15 -8.11 -5.41
CA LEU A 17 -1.14 -8.77 -5.69
C LEU A 17 -1.11 -10.24 -5.25
N ASN A 18 -0.07 -10.97 -5.67
CA ASN A 18 0.09 -12.39 -5.33
C ASN A 18 0.21 -12.61 -3.82
N GLU A 19 1.01 -11.80 -3.13
CA GLU A 19 1.13 -11.87 -1.66
C GLU A 19 -0.21 -11.63 -0.99
N ALA A 20 -0.98 -10.63 -1.44
CA ALA A 20 -2.27 -10.27 -0.84
C ALA A 20 -3.36 -11.33 -1.10
N THR A 21 -3.42 -11.95 -2.29
CA THR A 21 -4.52 -12.86 -2.68
C THR A 21 -4.28 -14.32 -2.34
N THR A 22 -3.06 -14.72 -1.93
CA THR A 22 -2.72 -16.13 -1.67
C THR A 22 -2.58 -16.48 -0.18
N ARG A 23 -2.83 -15.53 0.72
CA ARG A 23 -2.58 -15.67 2.17
C ARG A 23 -3.35 -16.83 2.80
N GLU A 24 -4.64 -16.95 2.51
CA GLU A 24 -5.49 -18.00 3.09
C GLU A 24 -5.07 -19.39 2.62
N VAL A 25 -4.75 -19.54 1.32
CA VAL A 25 -4.23 -20.79 0.75
C VAL A 25 -2.91 -21.18 1.44
N ARG A 26 -2.10 -20.20 1.82
CA ARG A 26 -0.85 -20.37 2.58
C ARG A 26 -1.05 -20.50 4.09
N LYS A 27 -2.30 -20.58 4.58
CA LYS A 27 -2.66 -20.66 6.01
C LYS A 27 -2.16 -19.46 6.83
N LEU A 28 -2.06 -18.28 6.20
CA LEU A 28 -1.74 -17.02 6.86
C LEU A 28 -3.02 -16.25 7.19
N PRO A 29 -3.00 -15.34 8.18
CA PRO A 29 -4.09 -14.40 8.41
C PRO A 29 -4.40 -13.63 7.11
N PRO A 30 -5.67 -13.54 6.69
CA PRO A 30 -6.05 -12.92 5.41
C PRO A 30 -5.70 -11.43 5.35
N PHE A 31 -5.70 -10.76 6.50
CA PHE A 31 -5.41 -9.33 6.64
C PHE A 31 -4.33 -9.11 7.71
N THR A 32 -3.61 -8.01 7.60
CA THR A 32 -2.61 -7.58 8.60
C THR A 32 -3.10 -6.42 9.46
N GLY A 33 -4.26 -5.85 9.14
CA GLY A 33 -4.85 -4.75 9.89
C GLY A 33 -6.05 -4.15 9.16
N GLU A 34 -6.46 -2.96 9.59
CA GLU A 34 -7.53 -2.17 8.99
C GLU A 34 -7.05 -0.74 8.75
N ASP A 35 -7.61 -0.07 7.74
CA ASP A 35 -7.40 1.38 7.55
C ASP A 35 -8.30 2.22 8.48
N TYR A 36 -8.13 3.54 8.45
CA TYR A 36 -8.92 4.48 9.27
C TYR A 36 -10.45 4.32 9.11
N TYR A 37 -10.92 3.79 7.97
CA TYR A 37 -12.34 3.59 7.68
C TYR A 37 -12.83 2.17 8.02
N GLY A 38 -11.98 1.33 8.59
CA GLY A 38 -12.28 -0.06 8.91
C GLY A 38 -12.27 -1.00 7.69
N ASN A 39 -11.64 -0.58 6.58
CA ASN A 39 -11.41 -1.49 5.46
C ASN A 39 -10.24 -2.41 5.81
N PRO A 40 -10.36 -3.73 5.61
CA PRO A 40 -9.24 -4.64 5.82
C PRO A 40 -8.10 -4.33 4.86
N ILE A 41 -6.87 -4.48 5.35
CA ILE A 41 -5.66 -4.27 4.56
C ILE A 41 -4.66 -5.41 4.74
N VAL A 42 -3.79 -5.54 3.75
CA VAL A 42 -2.53 -6.28 3.87
C VAL A 42 -1.39 -5.29 3.63
N ARG A 43 -0.54 -5.10 4.64
CA ARG A 43 0.70 -4.33 4.56
C ARG A 43 1.85 -5.28 4.24
N ILE A 44 2.62 -4.94 3.22
CA ILE A 44 3.70 -5.75 2.66
C ILE A 44 4.96 -4.91 2.64
N GLU A 45 5.99 -5.32 3.40
CA GLU A 45 7.32 -4.70 3.29
C GLU A 45 7.94 -5.10 1.94
N MET A 46 8.34 -4.12 1.15
CA MET A 46 9.01 -4.33 -0.14
C MET A 46 9.87 -3.11 -0.45
N GLN A 47 11.17 -3.23 -0.20
CA GLN A 47 12.11 -2.13 -0.37
C GLN A 47 12.12 -1.58 -1.80
N GLY A 48 12.06 -0.26 -1.93
CA GLY A 48 12.08 0.47 -3.19
C GLY A 48 10.98 0.06 -4.16
N CYS A 49 9.84 -0.46 -3.68
CA CYS A 49 8.77 -0.97 -4.53
C CYS A 49 8.07 0.11 -5.36
N GLY A 50 8.13 1.35 -4.90
CA GLY A 50 7.41 2.46 -5.50
C GLY A 50 8.06 3.81 -5.30
N ARG A 51 7.40 4.81 -5.89
CA ARG A 51 7.70 6.22 -5.71
C ARG A 51 6.42 7.04 -5.73
N GLY A 52 6.48 8.23 -5.19
CA GLY A 52 5.36 9.16 -5.24
C GLY A 52 5.51 10.32 -4.29
N TYR A 53 4.45 11.11 -4.17
CA TYR A 53 4.43 12.26 -3.29
C TYR A 53 3.68 11.94 -1.98
N ILE A 54 4.27 12.34 -0.85
CA ILE A 54 3.62 12.33 0.46
C ILE A 54 3.27 13.77 0.88
N PRO A 55 2.21 13.96 1.69
CA PRO A 55 1.89 15.28 2.22
C PRO A 55 3.05 15.82 3.06
N ASN A 56 3.25 17.13 2.99
CA ASN A 56 4.13 17.85 3.89
C ASN A 56 3.26 18.58 4.92
N SER A 57 3.40 18.20 6.20
CA SER A 57 2.62 18.79 7.29
C SER A 57 3.02 20.24 7.60
N ALA A 58 4.22 20.66 7.19
CA ALA A 58 4.70 22.03 7.36
C ALA A 58 4.19 22.97 6.24
N ASP A 59 4.06 22.47 5.00
CA ASP A 59 3.49 23.21 3.88
C ASP A 59 2.71 22.30 2.91
N LEU A 60 1.39 22.45 2.89
CA LEU A 60 0.51 21.65 2.04
C LEU A 60 0.70 21.87 0.54
N ASN A 61 1.36 22.97 0.13
CA ASN A 61 1.63 23.28 -1.27
C ASN A 61 2.95 22.68 -1.76
N GLU A 62 3.79 22.17 -0.86
CA GLU A 62 5.10 21.60 -1.17
C GLU A 62 5.16 20.12 -0.75
N PRO A 63 4.54 19.20 -1.51
CA PRO A 63 4.57 17.78 -1.18
C PRO A 63 5.98 17.20 -1.32
N ILE A 64 6.32 16.25 -0.45
CA ILE A 64 7.64 15.62 -0.43
C ILE A 64 7.65 14.44 -1.41
N LEU A 65 8.58 14.46 -2.35
CA LEU A 65 8.82 13.32 -3.24
C LEU A 65 9.60 12.24 -2.48
N ASP A 66 9.01 11.05 -2.41
CA ASP A 66 9.68 9.82 -1.96
C ASP A 66 9.94 8.92 -3.18
N GLU A 67 11.21 8.83 -3.57
CA GLU A 67 11.66 7.98 -4.67
C GLU A 67 11.81 6.50 -4.28
N ASN A 68 11.78 6.16 -3.00
CA ASN A 68 12.06 4.82 -2.49
C ASN A 68 11.06 4.40 -1.41
N MET A 69 9.79 4.27 -1.82
CA MET A 69 8.76 3.73 -0.96
C MET A 69 9.04 2.24 -0.69
N ASP A 70 9.14 1.89 0.59
CA ASP A 70 9.62 0.59 1.06
C ASP A 70 8.50 -0.36 1.52
N ALA A 71 7.24 0.01 1.30
CA ALA A 71 6.10 -0.82 1.61
C ALA A 71 4.96 -0.65 0.61
N ALA A 72 4.05 -1.61 0.59
CA ALA A 72 2.82 -1.55 -0.19
C ALA A 72 1.61 -1.94 0.66
N ILE A 73 0.46 -1.37 0.31
CA ILE A 73 -0.83 -1.66 0.93
C ILE A 73 -1.74 -2.26 -0.14
N ALA A 74 -2.33 -3.40 0.18
CA ALA A 74 -3.47 -3.96 -0.51
C ALA A 74 -4.74 -3.66 0.29
N LYS A 75 -5.73 -3.02 -0.35
CA LYS A 75 -7.00 -2.70 0.31
C LYS A 75 -8.14 -3.57 -0.19
N PHE A 76 -8.93 -4.02 0.76
CA PHE A 76 -10.08 -4.89 0.54
C PHE A 76 -11.35 -4.15 0.93
N ASP A 77 -12.41 -4.40 0.17
CA ASP A 77 -13.73 -3.89 0.48
C ASP A 77 -14.20 -4.43 1.84
N ARG A 78 -14.83 -3.59 2.65
CA ARG A 78 -15.19 -3.93 4.03
C ARG A 78 -16.19 -5.07 4.12
N GLU A 79 -17.17 -5.13 3.21
CA GLU A 79 -18.27 -6.10 3.26
C GLU A 79 -17.91 -7.36 2.48
N THR A 80 -17.55 -7.19 1.22
CA THR A 80 -17.30 -8.29 0.28
C THR A 80 -15.92 -8.93 0.45
N LYS A 81 -15.01 -8.25 1.16
CA LYS A 81 -13.60 -8.67 1.32
C LYS A 81 -12.86 -8.82 -0.01
N ARG A 82 -13.36 -8.20 -1.08
CA ARG A 82 -12.71 -8.24 -2.40
C ARG A 82 -11.62 -7.18 -2.48
N LEU A 83 -10.45 -7.57 -3.00
CA LEU A 83 -9.37 -6.65 -3.31
C LEU A 83 -9.84 -5.64 -4.36
N TYR A 84 -9.64 -4.35 -4.12
CA TYR A 84 -9.98 -3.30 -5.09
C TYR A 84 -8.81 -2.41 -5.48
N THR A 85 -7.72 -2.36 -4.69
CA THR A 85 -6.52 -1.62 -5.05
C THR A 85 -5.27 -2.10 -4.33
N VAL A 86 -4.12 -1.87 -4.96
CA VAL A 86 -2.78 -2.01 -4.37
C VAL A 86 -1.97 -0.77 -4.71
N PHE A 87 -1.19 -0.26 -3.76
CA PHE A 87 -0.33 0.91 -3.99
C PHE A 87 0.87 0.93 -3.04
N PRO A 88 2.01 1.49 -3.47
CA PRO A 88 3.16 1.69 -2.59
C PRO A 88 2.89 2.85 -1.62
N VAL A 89 3.50 2.75 -0.45
CA VAL A 89 3.42 3.73 0.64
C VAL A 89 4.81 4.01 1.20
N SER A 90 5.02 5.27 1.59
CA SER A 90 6.24 5.64 2.30
C SER A 90 6.26 5.05 3.71
N ASN A 91 7.46 4.70 4.17
CA ASN A 91 7.71 4.39 5.57
C ASN A 91 8.03 5.66 6.39
N HIS A 92 8.24 6.79 5.73
CA HIS A 92 8.38 8.08 6.39
C HIS A 92 7.00 8.50 6.91
N GLN A 93 6.77 8.26 8.21
CA GLN A 93 5.63 8.84 8.91
C GLN A 93 5.78 10.37 8.90
N CYS A 94 4.71 11.06 8.49
CA CYS A 94 4.52 12.47 8.83
C CYS A 94 4.09 12.60 10.29
#